data_AF-A0A1M6DWF1-F1
#
_entry.id   AF-A0A1M6DWF1-F1
#
_cell.length_a   1.000
_cell.length_b   1.000
_cell.length_c   1.000
_cell.angle_alpha   90.00
_cell.angle_beta   90.00
_cell.angle_gamma   90.00
#
_symmetry.space_group_name_H-M   'P 1'
#
loop_
_entity.id
_entity.type
_entity.pdbx_description
1 polymer ?
#
loop_
_entity_poly.entity_id
_entity_poly.type
_entity_poly.pdbx_seq_one_letter_code
_entity_poly.pdbx_strand_id
1 'polypeptide(L)'
;MTQYTIPAVATARAHLLAVLDGPDRRMDLSAEDELDAAGAQLIVAALRRAETEGRPLMLRMAEGSPAGRTWSALALDRLYQPVPLPGPGRPAGAAPVADDAAAGRAGGAE
;
A
#
# COMPACT_ATOMS: atom_id res chain seq x y z
N MET A 1 4.76 -3.26 -15.18
CA MET A 1 5.62 -3.91 -14.19
C MET A 1 6.81 -3.02 -13.94
N THR A 2 6.89 -2.46 -12.75
CA THR A 2 7.94 -1.58 -12.26
C THR A 2 8.76 -2.35 -11.23
N GLN A 3 10.08 -2.32 -11.36
CA GLN A 3 11.00 -3.02 -10.45
C GLN A 3 11.60 -2.02 -9.47
N TYR A 4 11.32 -2.22 -8.18
CA TYR A 4 11.95 -1.49 -7.08
C TYR A 4 12.97 -2.40 -6.39
N THR A 5 14.02 -2.72 -7.13
CA THR A 5 15.08 -3.63 -6.68
C THR A 5 16.46 -3.03 -6.90
N ILE A 6 17.49 -3.57 -6.23
CA ILE A 6 18.90 -3.14 -6.34
C ILE A 6 19.34 -3.05 -7.82
N PRO A 7 19.09 -4.06 -8.68
CA PRO A 7 19.50 -3.98 -10.09
C PRO A 7 18.79 -2.85 -10.88
N ALA A 8 17.58 -2.46 -10.46
CA ALA A 8 16.75 -1.45 -11.14
C ALA A 8 16.73 -0.10 -10.40
N VAL A 9 17.57 0.10 -9.39
CA VAL A 9 17.47 1.21 -8.42
C VAL A 9 17.54 2.60 -9.05
N ALA A 10 18.31 2.77 -10.13
CA ALA A 10 18.41 4.04 -10.85
C ALA A 10 17.10 4.39 -11.57
N THR A 11 16.48 3.41 -12.24
CA THR A 11 15.19 3.56 -12.90
C THR A 11 14.08 3.79 -11.89
N ALA A 12 14.08 3.03 -10.78
CA ALA A 12 13.16 3.20 -9.67
C ALA A 12 13.23 4.61 -9.06
N ARG A 13 14.45 5.14 -8.88
CA ARG A 13 14.67 6.51 -8.40
C ARG A 13 14.13 7.54 -9.39
N ALA A 14 14.39 7.39 -10.68
CA ALA A 14 13.89 8.31 -11.70
C ALA A 14 12.35 8.33 -11.74
N HIS A 15 11.72 7.16 -11.65
CA HIS A 15 10.26 7.04 -11.55
C HIS A 15 9.71 7.73 -10.29
N LEU A 16 10.31 7.50 -9.12
CA LEU A 16 9.91 8.15 -7.87
C LEU A 16 10.01 9.68 -7.93
N LEU A 17 11.05 10.22 -8.56
CA LEU A 17 11.19 11.66 -8.74
C LEU A 17 10.06 12.22 -9.62
N ALA A 18 9.73 11.54 -10.72
CA ALA A 18 8.60 11.94 -11.58
C ALA A 18 7.26 11.92 -10.81
N VAL A 19 7.05 10.94 -9.94
CA VAL A 19 5.86 10.87 -9.07
C VAL A 19 5.81 12.03 -8.07
N LEU A 20 6.94 12.39 -7.46
CA LEU A 20 7.02 13.51 -6.52
C LEU A 20 6.79 14.87 -7.20
N ASP A 21 7.26 15.04 -8.42
CA ASP A 21 7.07 16.28 -9.19
C ASP A 21 5.67 16.38 -9.80
N GLY A 22 4.96 15.25 -9.92
CA GLY A 22 3.60 15.18 -10.45
C GLY A 22 2.53 15.85 -9.58
N PRO A 23 1.37 16.19 -10.16
CA PRO A 23 0.26 16.81 -9.44
C PRO A 23 -0.44 15.82 -8.49
N ASP A 24 -0.56 14.55 -8.88
CA ASP A 24 -1.37 13.55 -8.16
C ASP A 24 -0.66 12.90 -6.98
N ARG A 25 0.69 13.02 -6.90
CA ARG A 25 1.57 12.41 -5.87
C ARG A 25 1.05 11.07 -5.36
N ARG A 26 0.89 10.14 -6.29
CA ARG A 26 0.42 8.78 -6.03
C ARG A 26 1.40 7.78 -6.61
N MET A 27 1.69 6.76 -5.82
CA MET A 27 2.47 5.61 -6.23
C MET A 27 1.64 4.35 -6.03
N ASP A 28 1.40 3.63 -7.12
CA ASP A 28 0.70 2.35 -7.11
C ASP A 28 1.72 1.22 -7.33
N LEU A 29 1.73 0.22 -6.44
CA LEU A 29 2.47 -1.04 -6.57
C LEU A 29 1.49 -2.19 -6.82
N SER A 30 1.44 -2.62 -8.07
CA SER A 30 0.60 -3.70 -8.58
C SER A 30 1.01 -5.08 -8.04
N ALA A 31 0.24 -6.12 -8.38
CA ALA A 31 0.53 -7.48 -7.93
C ALA A 31 1.80 -8.06 -8.58
N GLU A 32 2.18 -7.51 -9.73
CA GLU A 32 3.32 -7.90 -10.55
C GLU A 32 4.60 -7.14 -10.18
N ASP A 33 4.50 -6.06 -9.38
CA ASP A 33 5.66 -5.26 -9.03
C ASP A 33 6.50 -5.94 -7.95
N GLU A 34 7.82 -5.87 -8.15
CA GLU A 34 8.80 -6.42 -7.24
C GLU A 34 9.43 -5.32 -6.38
N LEU A 35 9.66 -5.66 -5.12
CA LEU A 35 10.26 -4.78 -4.12
C LEU A 35 11.28 -5.55 -3.31
N ASP A 36 12.48 -5.00 -3.19
CA ASP A 36 13.48 -5.42 -2.21
C ASP A 36 13.76 -4.33 -1.16
N ALA A 37 14.72 -4.58 -0.27
CA ALA A 37 15.08 -3.65 0.79
C ALA A 37 15.57 -2.29 0.27
N ALA A 38 16.33 -2.24 -0.83
CA ALA A 38 16.82 -0.98 -1.38
C ALA A 38 15.69 -0.18 -2.03
N GLY A 39 14.81 -0.85 -2.78
CA GLY A 39 13.59 -0.23 -3.30
C GLY A 39 12.69 0.30 -2.19
N ALA A 40 12.51 -0.47 -1.12
CA ALA A 40 11.70 -0.05 0.02
C ALA A 40 12.29 1.19 0.71
N GLN A 41 13.61 1.26 0.88
CA GLN A 41 14.29 2.45 1.40
C GLN A 41 14.09 3.67 0.50
N LEU A 42 14.12 3.51 -0.82
CA LEU A 42 13.83 4.61 -1.75
C LEU A 42 12.40 5.13 -1.59
N ILE A 43 11.42 4.23 -1.48
CA ILE A 43 10.01 4.61 -1.29
C ILE A 43 9.83 5.34 0.04
N VAL A 44 10.42 4.84 1.13
CA VAL A 44 10.38 5.49 2.45
C VAL A 44 11.02 6.87 2.40
N ALA A 45 12.15 7.03 1.71
CA ALA A 45 12.80 8.33 1.53
C ALA A 45 11.90 9.31 0.75
N ALA A 46 11.21 8.83 -0.28
CA ALA A 46 10.25 9.63 -1.05
C ALA A 46 9.04 10.04 -0.21
N LEU A 47 8.47 9.13 0.59
CA LEU A 47 7.37 9.41 1.52
C LEU A 47 7.76 10.48 2.54
N ARG A 48 8.91 10.31 3.21
CA ARG A 48 9.46 11.31 4.15
C ARG A 48 9.65 12.68 3.50
N ARG A 49 10.24 12.70 2.30
CA ARG A 49 10.45 13.95 1.57
C ARG A 49 9.11 14.64 1.27
N ALA A 50 8.13 13.90 0.78
CA ALA A 50 6.80 14.42 0.47
C ALA A 50 6.11 15.03 1.70
N GLU A 51 6.26 14.41 2.87
CA GLU A 51 5.77 14.96 4.15
C GLU A 51 6.49 16.26 4.53
N THR A 52 7.82 16.31 4.42
CA THR A 52 8.59 17.53 4.74
C THR A 52 8.27 18.70 3.80
N GLU A 53 7.83 18.40 2.57
CA GLU A 53 7.37 19.40 1.60
C GLU A 53 5.90 19.83 1.83
N GLY A 54 5.21 19.27 2.82
CA GLY A 54 3.79 19.55 3.09
C GLY A 54 2.84 19.01 2.03
N ARG A 55 3.29 18.07 1.20
CA ARG A 55 2.57 17.52 0.05
C ARG A 55 2.70 15.99 0.06
N PRO A 56 1.93 15.28 0.91
CA PRO A 56 2.12 13.86 1.17
C PRO A 56 1.95 13.01 -0.09
N LEU A 57 2.76 11.96 -0.20
CA LEU A 57 2.70 10.95 -1.26
C LEU A 57 1.80 9.81 -0.80
N MET A 58 0.80 9.47 -1.61
CA MET A 58 -0.06 8.31 -1.34
C MET A 58 0.57 7.05 -1.92
N LEU A 59 0.98 6.12 -1.05
CA LEU A 59 1.40 4.78 -1.45
C LEU A 59 0.20 3.84 -1.46
N ARG A 60 -0.01 3.15 -2.57
CA ARG A 60 -1.02 2.10 -2.73
C ARG A 60 -0.38 0.79 -3.12
N MET A 61 -0.83 -0.30 -2.53
CA MET A 61 -0.27 -1.62 -2.77
C MET A 61 -1.36 -2.65 -2.97
N ALA A 62 -1.17 -3.56 -3.93
CA ALA A 62 -2.03 -4.71 -4.07
C ALA A 62 -1.90 -5.63 -2.86
N GLU A 63 -3.03 -6.02 -2.28
CA GLU A 63 -3.06 -6.87 -1.10
C GLU A 63 -2.43 -8.24 -1.38
N GLY A 64 -1.57 -8.70 -0.46
CA GLY A 64 -0.87 -9.98 -0.60
C GLY A 64 0.19 -10.02 -1.71
N SER A 65 0.50 -8.90 -2.39
CA SER A 65 1.52 -8.85 -3.45
C SER A 65 2.92 -9.18 -2.93
N PRO A 66 3.87 -9.59 -3.80
CA PRO A 66 5.28 -9.74 -3.43
C PRO A 66 5.84 -8.47 -2.76
N ALA A 67 5.52 -7.30 -3.31
CA ALA A 67 5.91 -6.04 -2.71
C ALA A 67 5.30 -5.82 -1.32
N GLY A 68 4.01 -6.13 -1.15
CA GLY A 68 3.31 -6.02 0.14
C GLY A 68 3.94 -6.90 1.22
N ARG A 69 4.31 -8.13 0.84
CA ARG A 69 5.01 -9.05 1.76
C ARG A 69 6.38 -8.52 2.15
N THR A 70 7.17 -7.97 1.22
CA THR A 70 8.45 -7.33 1.55
C THR A 70 8.24 -6.14 2.50
N TRP A 71 7.25 -5.29 2.22
CA TRP A 71 6.94 -4.12 3.04
C TRP A 71 6.63 -4.49 4.50
N SER A 72 5.77 -5.49 4.69
CA SER A 72 5.41 -5.99 6.02
C SER A 72 6.57 -6.73 6.70
N ALA A 73 7.37 -7.49 5.95
CA ALA A 73 8.56 -8.16 6.50
C ALA A 73 9.61 -7.16 7.02
N LEU A 74 9.71 -5.99 6.40
CA LEU A 74 10.55 -4.88 6.85
C LEU A 74 9.89 -4.01 7.94
N ALA A 75 8.69 -4.39 8.41
CA ALA A 75 7.88 -3.68 9.39
C ALA A 75 7.58 -2.21 9.02
N LEU A 76 7.56 -1.89 7.71
CA LEU A 76 7.37 -0.52 7.23
C LEU A 76 5.92 -0.04 7.40
N ASP A 77 4.96 -0.95 7.56
CA ASP A 77 3.56 -0.65 7.93
C ASP A 77 3.44 0.16 9.24
N ARG A 78 4.44 0.07 10.12
CA ARG A 78 4.49 0.85 11.36
C ARG A 78 4.86 2.32 11.14
N LEU A 79 5.46 2.64 10.00
CA LEU A 79 5.87 3.99 9.63
C LEU A 79 4.89 4.59 8.63
N TYR A 80 4.48 3.80 7.65
CA TYR A 80 3.63 4.21 6.56
C TYR A 80 2.68 3.07 6.22
N GLN A 81 1.38 3.33 6.35
CA GLN A 81 0.35 2.36 6.06
C GLN A 81 -0.11 2.51 4.60
N PRO A 82 0.22 1.57 3.70
CA PRO A 82 -0.22 1.66 2.31
C PRO A 82 -1.73 1.52 2.22
N VAL A 83 -2.33 2.27 1.29
CA VAL A 83 -3.75 2.11 0.98
C VAL A 83 -3.91 0.91 0.03
N PRO A 84 -4.89 0.02 0.25
CA PRO A 84 -5.11 -1.10 -0.67
C PRO A 84 -5.40 -0.63 -2.10
N LEU A 85 -4.77 -1.26 -3.09
CA LEU A 85 -5.20 -1.12 -4.48
C LEU A 85 -6.54 -1.88 -4.65
N PRO A 86 -7.56 -1.25 -5.27
CA PRO A 86 -8.78 -1.96 -5.63
C PRO A 86 -8.40 -3.07 -6.60
N GLY A 87 -8.60 -4.32 -6.17
CA GLY A 87 -8.44 -5.48 -7.04
C GLY A 87 -9.47 -5.46 -8.17
N PRO A 88 -9.27 -6.28 -9.23
CA PRO A 88 -10.13 -6.32 -10.42
C PRO A 88 -11.58 -6.80 -10.18
N GLY A 89 -12.10 -6.76 -8.96
CA GLY A 89 -13.46 -7.19 -8.63
C GLY A 89 -14.13 -6.47 -7.46
N ARG A 90 -13.53 -5.46 -6.84
CA ARG A 90 -14.18 -4.72 -5.73
C ARG A 90 -14.67 -3.37 -6.24
N PRO A 91 -15.99 -3.15 -6.41
CA PRO A 91 -16.50 -1.82 -6.73
C PRO A 91 -16.11 -0.87 -5.60
N ALA A 92 -15.57 0.28 -5.99
CA ALA A 92 -15.26 1.39 -5.10
C ALA A 92 -16.56 1.90 -4.46
N GLY A 93 -16.95 1.33 -3.32
CA GLY A 93 -18.19 1.71 -2.64
C GLY A 93 -18.83 0.68 -1.73
N ALA A 94 -18.31 -0.54 -1.59
CA ALA A 94 -18.86 -1.49 -0.61
C ALA A 94 -18.48 -1.06 0.82
N ALA A 95 -19.38 -0.31 1.46
CA ALA A 95 -19.36 -0.05 2.89
C ALA A 95 -19.19 -1.37 3.69
N PRO A 96 -18.54 -1.34 4.87
CA PRO A 96 -18.44 -2.53 5.71
C PRO A 96 -19.85 -2.97 6.09
N VAL A 97 -20.21 -4.20 5.71
CA VAL A 97 -21.42 -4.86 6.21
C VAL A 97 -21.17 -5.14 7.68
N ALA A 98 -21.74 -4.31 8.55
CA ALA A 98 -21.88 -4.59 9.97
C ALA A 98 -23.32 -5.07 10.19
N ASP A 99 -23.46 -6.32 10.60
CA ASP A 99 -24.57 -6.95 11.36
C ASP A 99 -24.50 -8.46 11.10
N ASP A 100 -24.83 -9.38 12.00
CA ASP A 100 -25.09 -9.39 13.43
C ASP A 100 -25.08 -10.90 13.73
N ALA A 101 -24.26 -11.33 14.69
CA ALA A 101 -24.33 -12.71 15.17
C ALA A 101 -24.16 -12.70 16.69
N ALA A 102 -25.05 -12.00 17.38
CA ALA A 102 -25.19 -12.12 18.82
C ALA A 102 -26.66 -12.00 19.26
N ALA A 103 -27.37 -13.14 19.31
CA ALA A 103 -28.19 -13.56 20.47
C ALA A 103 -29.14 -14.69 20.09
N GLY A 104 -28.80 -15.91 20.52
CA GLY A 104 -29.70 -17.05 20.52
C GLY A 104 -29.50 -17.86 21.80
N ARG A 105 -29.80 -17.27 22.96
CA ARG A 105 -29.99 -18.01 24.21
C ARG A 105 -31.32 -17.64 24.85
N ALA A 106 -31.98 -18.70 25.33
CA ALA A 106 -32.99 -18.78 26.36
C ALA A 106 -34.48 -18.65 25.96
N GLY A 107 -35.23 -19.67 26.38
CA GLY A 107 -36.69 -19.77 26.40
C GLY A 107 -37.14 -21.10 25.79
N GLY A 108 -37.73 -22.05 26.52
CA GLY A 108 -38.18 -22.10 27.90
C GLY A 108 -38.65 -23.53 28.18
N ALA A 109 -38.56 -23.92 29.44
CA ALA A 109 -39.25 -25.08 29.96
C ALA A 109 -40.76 -24.80 29.95
N GLU A 110 -41.56 -25.78 29.55
CA GLU A 110 -42.73 -26.34 30.24
C GLU A 110 -43.36 -27.47 29.39
#